data_AF-A0AAT9WJZ5-F1
#
_entry.id   AF-A0AAT9WJZ5-F1
#
_cell.length_a   1.000
_cell.length_b   1.000
_cell.length_c   1.000
_cell.angle_alpha   90.00
_cell.angle_beta   90.00
_cell.angle_gamma   90.00
#
_symmetry.space_group_name_H-M   'P 1'
#
loop_
_entity.id
_entity.type
_entity.pdbx_description
1 polymer ?
#
loop_
_entity_poly.entity_id
_entity_poly.type
_entity_poly.pdbx_seq_one_letter_code
_entity_poly.pdbx_strand_id
1 'polypeptide(L)'
;MSFVASCRALAPAFLCQHTDVLLYLAPTAALALLIRILAGSHPFFFLFTVAGTICHELAHYLVGLVTGARPTSLTIIPRRVKTGHWELGSVTLTRVRWYNAAPAALAPFLIITIPFLVARWRTAPGWHFQPLDLLLAFALAPQFLSFWPSPVDWRIAWRSWPYLLIIAAGAALLAHYHPGLYPFVKA
;
A
#
# COMPACT_ATOMS: atom_id res chain seq x y z
N MET A 1 17.66 30.89 -6.51
CA MET A 1 18.04 29.46 -6.55
C MET A 1 16.78 28.64 -6.75
N SER A 2 16.76 27.69 -7.70
CA SER A 2 15.56 26.88 -7.96
C SER A 2 15.32 25.90 -6.81
N PHE A 3 14.07 25.65 -6.45
CA PHE A 3 13.67 24.69 -5.40
C PHE A 3 14.32 23.30 -5.59
N VAL A 4 14.49 22.89 -6.85
CA VAL A 4 15.15 21.64 -7.24
C VAL A 4 16.64 21.63 -6.86
N ALA A 5 17.35 22.77 -6.98
CA ALA A 5 18.75 22.88 -6.60
C ALA A 5 18.95 22.77 -5.09
N SER A 6 18.06 23.39 -4.29
CA SER A 6 18.08 23.26 -2.83
C SER A 6 17.67 21.87 -2.34
N CYS A 7 16.72 21.21 -3.01
CA CYS A 7 16.31 19.84 -2.69
C CYS A 7 17.43 18.81 -2.92
N ARG A 8 18.17 18.93 -4.04
CA ARG A 8 19.26 18.00 -4.38
C ARG A 8 20.42 18.02 -3.38
N ALA A 9 20.56 19.09 -2.60
CA ALA A 9 21.54 19.17 -1.52
C ALA A 9 21.16 18.30 -0.30
N LEU A 10 19.89 17.91 -0.17
CA LEU A 10 19.34 17.23 1.01
C LEU A 10 18.76 15.84 0.69
N ALA A 11 18.35 15.59 -0.56
CA ALA A 11 17.66 14.37 -0.97
C ALA A 11 18.14 13.84 -2.33
N PRO A 12 18.02 12.52 -2.58
CA PRO A 12 18.28 11.92 -3.89
C PRO A 12 17.49 12.60 -5.01
N ALA A 13 18.09 12.70 -6.20
CA ALA A 13 17.49 13.36 -7.36
C ALA A 13 16.09 12.84 -7.71
N PHE A 14 15.82 11.55 -7.48
CA PHE A 14 14.51 10.92 -7.66
C PHE A 14 13.42 11.55 -6.77
N LEU A 15 13.71 11.80 -5.48
CA LEU A 15 12.74 12.43 -4.57
C LEU A 15 12.47 13.88 -4.97
N CYS A 16 13.50 14.59 -5.44
CA CYS A 16 13.35 15.95 -5.94
C CYS A 16 12.54 16.04 -7.25
N GLN A 17 12.48 14.96 -8.03
CA GLN A 17 11.66 14.88 -9.24
C GLN A 17 10.17 14.60 -8.94
N HIS A 18 9.86 14.02 -7.78
CA HIS A 18 8.50 13.63 -7.38
C HIS A 18 8.01 14.39 -6.13
N THR A 19 8.61 15.53 -5.83
CA THR A 19 8.29 16.29 -4.61
C THR A 19 6.86 16.82 -4.61
N ASP A 20 6.32 17.15 -5.79
CA ASP A 20 4.91 17.54 -5.98
C ASP A 20 3.93 16.44 -5.51
N VAL A 21 4.16 15.19 -5.92
CA VAL A 21 3.35 14.03 -5.53
C VAL A 21 3.43 13.78 -4.03
N LEU A 22 4.65 13.85 -3.47
CA LEU A 22 4.88 13.62 -2.04
C LEU A 22 4.24 14.72 -1.17
N LEU A 23 4.39 15.99 -1.56
CA LEU A 23 3.76 17.12 -0.88
C LEU A 23 2.23 17.07 -0.97
N TYR A 24 1.69 16.63 -2.12
CA TYR A 24 0.25 16.44 -2.29
C TYR A 24 -0.31 15.34 -1.35
N LEU A 25 0.44 14.26 -1.13
CA LEU A 25 0.02 13.15 -0.27
C LEU A 25 0.23 13.42 1.23
N ALA A 26 1.15 14.30 1.60
CA ALA A 26 1.44 14.64 2.99
C ALA A 26 0.20 14.98 3.84
N PRO A 27 -0.73 15.87 3.42
CA PRO A 27 -1.95 16.14 4.19
C PRO A 27 -2.87 14.92 4.30
N THR A 28 -2.92 14.07 3.28
CA THR A 28 -3.72 12.84 3.30
C THR A 28 -3.15 11.83 4.32
N ALA A 29 -1.83 11.67 4.35
CA ALA A 29 -1.15 10.80 5.31
C ALA A 29 -1.29 11.33 6.76
N ALA A 30 -1.18 12.65 6.94
CA ALA A 30 -1.43 13.29 8.24
C ALA A 30 -2.89 13.11 8.69
N LEU A 31 -3.85 13.26 7.78
CA LEU A 31 -5.27 13.02 8.04
C LEU A 31 -5.53 11.56 8.41
N ALA A 32 -4.89 10.61 7.73
CA ALA A 32 -4.98 9.20 8.10
C ALA A 32 -4.53 8.98 9.55
N LEU A 33 -3.37 9.52 9.95
CA LEU A 33 -2.91 9.44 11.33
C LEU A 33 -3.91 10.06 12.32
N LEU A 34 -4.47 11.21 11.99
CA LEU A 34 -5.49 11.87 12.82
C LEU A 34 -6.74 10.99 12.96
N ILE A 35 -7.25 10.43 11.86
CA ILE A 35 -8.38 9.50 11.87
C ILE A 35 -8.08 8.31 12.77
N ARG A 36 -6.87 7.72 12.68
CA ARG A 36 -6.48 6.58 13.52
C ARG A 36 -6.53 6.91 15.01
N ILE A 37 -6.05 8.10 15.39
CA ILE A 37 -6.08 8.55 16.79
C ILE A 37 -7.53 8.75 17.26
N LEU A 38 -8.37 9.36 16.43
CA LEU A 38 -9.74 9.72 16.80
C LEU A 38 -10.77 8.58 16.66
N ALA A 39 -10.46 7.52 15.89
CA ALA A 39 -11.35 6.38 15.67
C ALA A 39 -11.70 5.63 16.96
N GLY A 40 -10.85 5.70 18.00
CA GLY A 40 -11.14 5.12 19.32
C GLY A 40 -12.12 5.95 20.16
N SER A 41 -12.33 7.21 19.81
CA SER A 41 -13.10 8.17 20.63
C SER A 41 -14.43 8.58 19.99
N HIS A 42 -14.57 8.47 18.67
CA HIS A 42 -15.78 8.92 17.98
C HIS A 42 -16.19 7.99 16.82
N PRO A 43 -17.47 7.58 16.74
CA PRO A 43 -17.95 6.61 15.74
C PRO A 43 -17.83 7.14 14.30
N PHE A 44 -17.82 8.45 14.09
CA PHE A 44 -17.60 9.04 12.76
C PHE A 44 -16.23 8.63 12.19
N PHE A 45 -15.16 8.72 12.98
CA PHE A 45 -13.81 8.34 12.53
C PHE A 45 -13.66 6.83 12.37
N PHE A 46 -14.45 6.03 13.10
CA PHE A 46 -14.51 4.59 12.91
C PHE A 46 -15.02 4.18 11.52
N LEU A 47 -15.90 4.98 10.89
CA LEU A 47 -16.38 4.71 9.52
C LEU A 47 -15.24 4.65 8.51
N PHE A 48 -14.21 5.50 8.66
CA PHE A 48 -13.04 5.50 7.79
C PHE A 48 -12.18 4.24 7.99
N THR A 49 -12.09 3.72 9.22
CA THR A 49 -11.42 2.44 9.50
C THR A 49 -12.18 1.27 8.86
N VAL A 50 -13.51 1.28 8.90
CA VAL A 50 -14.34 0.28 8.22
C VAL A 50 -14.17 0.37 6.71
N ALA A 51 -14.19 1.57 6.13
CA ALA A 51 -13.95 1.78 4.70
C ALA A 51 -12.58 1.25 4.26
N GLY A 52 -11.52 1.50 5.04
CA GLY A 52 -10.19 0.94 4.79
C GLY A 52 -10.18 -0.59 4.87
N THR A 53 -10.84 -1.17 5.87
CA THR A 53 -10.99 -2.62 6.00
C THR A 53 -11.67 -3.23 4.78
N ILE A 54 -12.71 -2.59 4.23
CA ILE A 54 -13.37 -3.04 3.00
C ILE A 54 -12.38 -3.13 1.85
N CYS A 55 -11.58 -2.07 1.64
CA CYS A 55 -10.55 -2.07 0.61
C CYS A 55 -9.51 -3.18 0.85
N HIS A 56 -9.12 -3.40 2.10
CA HIS A 56 -8.16 -4.44 2.53
C HIS A 56 -8.63 -5.84 2.12
N GLU A 57 -9.82 -6.22 2.57
CA GLU A 57 -10.39 -7.54 2.30
C GLU A 57 -10.69 -7.73 0.81
N LEU A 58 -11.13 -6.66 0.12
CA LEU A 58 -11.35 -6.70 -1.32
C LEU A 58 -10.04 -6.91 -2.09
N ALA A 59 -8.92 -6.33 -1.65
CA ALA A 59 -7.62 -6.55 -2.28
C ALA A 59 -7.21 -8.03 -2.21
N HIS A 60 -7.32 -8.64 -1.03
CA HIS A 60 -7.10 -10.08 -0.87
C HIS A 60 -8.03 -10.91 -1.73
N TYR A 61 -9.32 -10.56 -1.79
CA TYR A 61 -10.31 -11.27 -2.59
C TYR A 61 -9.96 -11.22 -4.09
N LEU A 62 -9.73 -10.02 -4.64
CA LEU A 62 -9.44 -9.82 -6.05
C LEU A 62 -8.10 -10.44 -6.46
N VAL A 63 -7.04 -10.21 -5.70
CA VAL A 63 -5.75 -10.84 -6.00
C VAL A 63 -5.82 -12.35 -5.79
N GLY A 64 -6.59 -12.82 -4.80
CA GLY A 64 -6.90 -14.23 -4.60
C GLY A 64 -7.63 -14.85 -5.79
N LEU A 65 -8.53 -14.14 -6.47
CA LEU A 65 -9.15 -14.58 -7.72
C LEU A 65 -8.10 -14.68 -8.84
N VAL A 66 -7.37 -13.60 -9.09
CA VAL A 66 -6.39 -13.50 -10.19
C VAL A 66 -5.26 -14.53 -10.05
N THR A 67 -4.84 -14.82 -8.82
CA THR A 67 -3.76 -15.78 -8.52
C THR A 67 -4.25 -17.21 -8.28
N GLY A 68 -5.57 -17.45 -8.42
CA GLY A 68 -6.17 -18.78 -8.27
C GLY A 68 -6.15 -19.34 -6.84
N ALA A 69 -6.11 -18.46 -5.82
CA ALA A 69 -6.20 -18.81 -4.41
C ALA A 69 -7.63 -19.21 -3.95
N ARG A 70 -8.62 -19.08 -4.85
CA ARG A 70 -10.03 -19.49 -4.66
C ARG A 70 -10.66 -18.88 -3.40
N PRO A 71 -11.00 -17.58 -3.42
CA PRO A 71 -11.75 -16.97 -2.35
C PRO A 71 -13.16 -17.58 -2.29
N THR A 72 -13.60 -17.94 -1.09
CA THR A 72 -14.93 -18.56 -0.86
C THR A 72 -15.86 -17.72 0.01
N SER A 73 -15.31 -16.77 0.78
CA SER A 73 -16.11 -15.86 1.58
C SER A 73 -15.45 -14.50 1.67
N LEU A 74 -16.27 -13.46 1.76
CA LEU A 74 -15.89 -12.09 2.07
C LEU A 74 -16.94 -11.53 3.04
N THR A 75 -16.51 -11.14 4.24
CA THR A 75 -17.35 -10.54 5.27
C THR A 75 -16.82 -9.15 5.58
N ILE A 76 -17.72 -8.17 5.62
CA ILE A 76 -17.42 -6.76 5.93
C ILE A 76 -18.16 -6.30 7.20
N ILE A 77 -18.97 -7.19 7.79
CA ILE A 77 -19.77 -6.90 8.97
C ILE A 77 -18.90 -7.09 10.21
N PRO A 78 -18.67 -6.04 11.02
CA PRO A 78 -17.89 -6.17 12.23
C PRO A 78 -18.53 -7.16 13.20
N ARG A 79 -17.75 -8.12 13.69
CA ARG A 79 -18.18 -9.10 14.68
C ARG A 79 -17.25 -9.15 15.86
N ARG A 80 -17.80 -9.39 17.06
CA ARG A 80 -17.00 -9.63 18.26
C ARG A 80 -16.46 -11.06 18.23
N VAL A 81 -15.15 -11.20 18.40
CA VAL A 81 -14.51 -12.50 18.61
C VAL A 81 -14.37 -12.80 20.11
N LYS A 82 -14.29 -14.09 20.46
CA LYS A 82 -14.38 -14.60 21.85
C LYS A 82 -13.38 -13.98 22.83
N THR A 83 -12.31 -13.36 22.35
CA THR A 83 -11.25 -12.73 23.15
C THR A 83 -11.50 -11.23 23.42
N GLY A 84 -12.70 -10.72 23.18
CA GLY A 84 -13.01 -9.29 23.36
C GLY A 84 -12.49 -8.37 22.25
N HIS A 85 -11.84 -8.93 21.23
CA HIS A 85 -11.43 -8.20 20.03
C HIS A 85 -12.58 -8.08 19.02
N TRP A 86 -12.47 -7.11 18.12
CA TRP A 86 -13.38 -6.93 16.99
C TRP A 86 -12.70 -7.38 15.71
N GLU A 87 -13.35 -8.27 14.97
CA GLU A 87 -12.99 -8.55 13.59
C GLU A 87 -13.86 -7.66 12.70
N LEU A 88 -13.24 -6.70 12.00
CA LEU A 88 -13.95 -5.71 11.18
C LEU A 88 -14.36 -6.26 9.81
N GLY A 89 -13.59 -7.22 9.30
CA GLY A 89 -13.83 -7.92 8.06
C GLY A 89 -12.97 -9.17 7.97
N SER A 90 -13.30 -10.05 7.05
CA SER A 90 -12.50 -11.24 6.77
C SER A 90 -12.76 -11.82 5.39
N VAL A 91 -11.69 -12.31 4.78
CA VAL A 91 -11.70 -13.07 3.53
C VAL A 91 -11.15 -14.48 3.75
N THR A 92 -11.81 -15.48 3.17
CA THR A 92 -11.33 -16.87 3.23
C THR A 92 -10.82 -17.31 1.86
N LEU A 93 -9.56 -17.74 1.80
CA LEU A 93 -8.93 -18.33 0.62
C LEU A 93 -8.71 -19.82 0.85
N THR A 94 -9.24 -20.67 -0.04
CA THR A 94 -9.21 -22.14 0.15
C THR A 94 -8.06 -22.84 -0.57
N ARG A 95 -7.42 -22.18 -1.54
CA ARG A 95 -6.37 -22.76 -2.37
C ARG A 95 -5.06 -21.98 -2.31
N VAL A 96 -4.63 -21.66 -1.10
CA VAL A 96 -3.35 -21.00 -0.84
C VAL A 96 -2.20 -22.01 -0.97
N ARG A 97 -1.35 -21.81 -1.97
CA ARG A 97 -0.16 -22.60 -2.33
C ARG A 97 1.08 -21.71 -2.33
N TRP A 98 2.25 -22.33 -2.39
CA TRP A 98 3.54 -21.60 -2.37
C TRP A 98 3.66 -20.52 -3.46
N TYR A 99 3.04 -20.69 -4.63
CA TYR A 99 3.17 -19.73 -5.73
C TYR A 99 2.17 -18.57 -5.65
N ASN A 100 1.04 -18.71 -4.94
CA ASN A 100 0.02 -17.66 -4.85
C ASN A 100 -0.16 -17.07 -3.45
N ALA A 101 0.50 -17.63 -2.43
CA ALA A 101 0.35 -17.16 -1.06
C ALA A 101 0.86 -15.74 -0.85
N ALA A 102 2.05 -15.39 -1.36
CA ALA A 102 2.61 -14.05 -1.23
C ALA A 102 1.80 -13.00 -1.99
N PRO A 103 1.48 -13.16 -3.29
CA PRO A 103 0.68 -12.14 -3.98
C PRO A 103 -0.71 -12.00 -3.35
N ALA A 104 -1.37 -13.10 -2.95
CA ALA A 104 -2.68 -13.01 -2.31
C ALA A 104 -2.64 -12.40 -0.90
N ALA A 105 -1.63 -12.72 -0.08
CA ALA A 105 -1.52 -12.21 1.29
C ALA A 105 -0.92 -10.79 1.35
N LEU A 106 -0.06 -10.41 0.42
CA LEU A 106 0.52 -9.07 0.34
C LEU A 106 -0.30 -8.12 -0.54
N ALA A 107 -1.46 -8.58 -1.04
CA ALA A 107 -2.39 -7.81 -1.84
C ALA A 107 -2.76 -6.42 -1.27
N PRO A 108 -2.91 -6.23 0.06
CA PRO A 108 -3.19 -4.92 0.62
C PRO A 108 -2.19 -3.84 0.25
N PHE A 109 -0.93 -4.17 -0.05
CA PHE A 109 0.04 -3.19 -0.51
C PHE A 109 -0.39 -2.50 -1.81
N LEU A 110 -1.17 -3.16 -2.67
CA LEU A 110 -1.68 -2.55 -3.90
C LEU A 110 -2.64 -1.38 -3.62
N ILE A 111 -3.24 -1.33 -2.42
CA ILE A 111 -4.16 -0.24 -2.06
C ILE A 111 -3.44 1.11 -2.04
N ILE A 112 -2.16 1.13 -1.65
CA ILE A 112 -1.39 2.38 -1.61
C ILE A 112 -1.16 2.98 -2.99
N THR A 113 -1.22 2.17 -4.06
CA THR A 113 -1.02 2.70 -5.42
C THR A 113 -2.12 3.67 -5.80
N ILE A 114 -3.33 3.53 -5.24
CA ILE A 114 -4.46 4.41 -5.54
C ILE A 114 -4.15 5.87 -5.15
N PRO A 115 -3.76 6.19 -3.90
CA PRO A 115 -3.29 7.53 -3.54
C PRO A 115 -2.20 8.09 -4.47
N PHE A 116 -1.17 7.28 -4.78
CA PHE A 116 -0.07 7.73 -5.65
C PHE A 116 -0.52 8.02 -7.08
N LEU A 117 -1.43 7.20 -7.65
CA LEU A 117 -1.99 7.45 -8.98
C LEU A 117 -2.85 8.72 -9.01
N VAL A 118 -3.68 8.95 -7.98
CA VAL A 118 -4.48 10.17 -7.87
C VAL A 118 -3.60 11.40 -7.69
N ALA A 119 -2.58 11.32 -6.84
CA ALA A 119 -1.62 12.40 -6.64
C ALA A 119 -0.87 12.73 -7.93
N ARG A 120 -0.43 11.71 -8.69
CA ARG A 120 0.21 11.90 -9.99
C ARG A 120 -0.75 12.55 -10.99
N TRP A 121 -2.00 12.11 -11.06
CA TRP A 121 -3.02 12.71 -11.91
C TRP A 121 -3.28 14.18 -11.54
N ARG A 122 -3.35 14.51 -10.26
CA ARG A 122 -3.61 15.87 -9.77
C ARG A 122 -2.45 16.83 -9.95
N THR A 123 -1.21 16.34 -9.86
CA THR A 123 0.00 17.16 -9.97
C THR A 123 0.51 17.28 -11.41
N ALA A 124 0.14 16.35 -12.32
CA ALA A 124 0.63 16.34 -13.70
C ALA A 124 0.39 17.62 -14.51
N PRO A 125 -0.77 18.30 -14.44
CA PRO A 125 -1.04 19.52 -15.22
C PRO A 125 -0.40 20.80 -14.64
N GLY A 126 0.30 20.70 -13.50
CA GLY A 126 0.65 21.83 -12.65
C GLY A 126 -0.19 21.82 -11.37
N TRP A 127 0.47 21.72 -10.22
CA TRP A 127 -0.21 21.58 -8.94
C TRP A 127 -0.85 22.91 -8.51
N HIS A 128 -2.18 22.91 -8.43
CA HIS A 128 -3.00 23.95 -7.82
C HIS A 128 -3.99 23.33 -6.85
N PHE A 129 -4.06 23.88 -5.64
CA PHE A 129 -4.98 23.40 -4.61
C PHE A 129 -6.42 23.80 -4.92
N GLN A 130 -7.35 22.85 -4.78
CA GLN A 130 -8.78 23.02 -5.02
C GLN A 130 -9.58 22.38 -3.89
N PRO A 131 -10.85 22.79 -3.65
CA PRO A 131 -11.73 22.09 -2.70
C PRO A 131 -11.88 20.59 -2.99
N LEU A 132 -11.78 20.23 -4.28
CA LEU A 132 -11.35 18.95 -4.84
C LEU A 132 -10.50 18.10 -3.86
N ASP A 133 -9.36 18.67 -3.52
CA ASP A 133 -8.24 17.98 -2.88
C ASP A 133 -8.54 17.66 -1.43
N LEU A 134 -9.43 18.42 -0.78
CA LEU A 134 -9.91 18.08 0.56
C LEU A 134 -10.77 16.82 0.52
N LEU A 135 -11.71 16.74 -0.43
CA LEU A 135 -12.55 15.55 -0.58
C LEU A 135 -11.69 14.33 -0.93
N LEU A 136 -10.72 14.49 -1.83
CA LEU A 136 -9.77 13.43 -2.18
C LEU A 136 -8.92 13.02 -0.99
N ALA A 137 -8.45 13.96 -0.16
CA ALA A 137 -7.69 13.63 1.04
C ALA A 137 -8.51 12.76 2.02
N PHE A 138 -9.77 13.11 2.27
CA PHE A 138 -10.65 12.27 3.10
C PHE A 138 -10.95 10.91 2.47
N ALA A 139 -11.15 10.86 1.15
CA ALA A 139 -11.45 9.62 0.43
C ALA A 139 -10.25 8.67 0.34
N LEU A 140 -9.02 9.21 0.34
CA LEU A 140 -7.76 8.46 0.22
C LEU A 140 -7.09 8.15 1.57
N ALA A 141 -7.47 8.82 2.65
CA ALA A 141 -6.91 8.56 3.97
C ALA A 141 -7.12 7.12 4.47
N PRO A 142 -8.29 6.45 4.28
CA PRO A 142 -8.49 5.06 4.65
C PRO A 142 -7.47 4.08 4.03
N GLN A 143 -6.97 4.37 2.85
CA GLN A 143 -6.01 3.56 2.10
C GLN A 143 -4.66 3.57 2.81
N PHE A 144 -4.24 4.72 3.35
CA PHE A 144 -3.05 4.80 4.21
C PHE A 144 -3.21 4.07 5.55
N LEU A 145 -4.44 3.90 6.04
CA LEU A 145 -4.71 3.15 7.27
C LEU A 145 -4.72 1.64 7.07
N SER A 146 -5.04 1.19 5.85
CA SER A 146 -5.39 -0.20 5.58
C SER A 146 -4.46 -0.91 4.60
N PHE A 147 -3.49 -0.24 3.98
CA PHE A 147 -2.61 -0.91 3.02
C PHE A 147 -1.64 -1.92 3.65
N TRP A 148 -1.41 -1.87 4.97
CA TRP A 148 -0.42 -2.71 5.62
C TRP A 148 -1.00 -4.12 5.90
N PRO A 149 -0.36 -5.20 5.42
CA PRO A 149 -0.81 -6.57 5.70
C PRO A 149 -0.76 -6.90 7.19
N SER A 150 -1.70 -7.73 7.65
CA SER A 150 -1.75 -8.17 9.04
C SER A 150 -0.60 -9.14 9.38
N PRO A 151 -0.31 -9.38 10.67
CA PRO A 151 0.66 -10.42 11.06
C PRO A 151 0.30 -11.82 10.54
N VAL A 152 -0.99 -12.11 10.33
CA VAL A 152 -1.46 -13.38 9.74
C VAL A 152 -1.08 -13.43 8.26
N ASP A 153 -1.25 -12.33 7.54
CA ASP A 153 -0.90 -12.24 6.12
C ASP A 153 0.59 -12.42 5.89
N TRP A 154 1.43 -11.80 6.71
CA TRP A 154 2.88 -12.03 6.67
C TRP A 154 3.24 -13.50 6.86
N ARG A 155 2.57 -14.19 7.79
CA ARG A 155 2.77 -15.63 8.02
C ARG A 155 2.33 -16.46 6.83
N ILE A 156 1.24 -16.10 6.16
CA ILE A 156 0.77 -16.77 4.95
C ILE A 156 1.75 -16.51 3.79
N ALA A 157 2.22 -15.27 3.62
CA ALA A 157 3.14 -14.88 2.56
C ALA A 157 4.44 -15.70 2.59
N TRP A 158 4.93 -16.06 3.78
CA TRP A 158 6.12 -16.90 3.97
C TRP A 158 6.04 -18.27 3.31
N ARG A 159 4.83 -18.80 3.03
CA ARG A 159 4.66 -20.02 2.23
C ARG A 159 5.27 -19.90 0.82
N SER A 160 5.50 -18.68 0.34
CA SER A 160 6.12 -18.39 -0.95
C SER A 160 7.62 -18.14 -0.85
N TRP A 161 8.28 -18.64 0.19
CA TRP A 161 9.74 -18.59 0.31
C TRP A 161 10.50 -19.03 -0.95
N PRO A 162 10.02 -19.95 -1.83
CA PRO A 162 10.75 -20.29 -3.05
C PRO A 162 10.92 -19.10 -4.01
N TYR A 163 10.08 -18.07 -3.92
CA TYR A 163 10.30 -16.84 -4.68
C TYR A 163 11.60 -16.13 -4.31
N LEU A 164 12.07 -16.24 -3.07
CA LEU A 164 13.36 -15.66 -2.68
C LEU A 164 14.51 -16.30 -3.46
N LEU A 165 14.46 -17.61 -3.70
CA LEU A 165 15.45 -18.31 -4.53
C LEU A 165 15.38 -17.87 -5.99
N ILE A 166 14.18 -17.75 -6.55
CA ILE A 166 13.97 -17.31 -7.93
C ILE A 166 14.47 -15.88 -8.13
N ILE A 167 14.14 -14.97 -7.20
CA ILE A 167 14.57 -13.58 -7.24
C ILE A 167 16.09 -13.49 -7.07
N ALA A 168 16.68 -14.24 -6.13
CA ALA A 168 18.12 -14.26 -5.92
C ALA A 168 18.88 -14.79 -7.14
N ALA A 169 18.40 -15.88 -7.75
CA ALA A 169 18.98 -16.42 -8.98
C ALA A 169 18.86 -15.42 -10.15
N GLY A 170 17.70 -14.80 -10.32
CA GLY A 170 17.49 -13.76 -11.34
C GLY A 170 18.40 -12.55 -11.13
N ALA A 171 18.55 -12.08 -9.89
CA ALA A 171 19.46 -10.98 -9.54
C ALA A 171 20.93 -11.35 -9.79
N ALA A 172 21.35 -12.57 -9.44
CA ALA A 172 22.70 -13.05 -9.70
C ALA A 172 22.99 -13.17 -11.21
N LEU A 173 22.03 -13.66 -11.99
CA LEU A 173 22.13 -13.70 -13.46
C LEU A 173 22.22 -12.29 -14.04
N LEU A 174 21.34 -11.38 -13.62
CA LEU A 174 21.40 -9.96 -14.02
C LEU A 174 22.77 -9.35 -13.70
N ALA A 175 23.28 -9.54 -12.48
CA ALA A 175 24.59 -9.04 -12.09
C ALA A 175 25.74 -9.65 -12.91
N HIS A 176 25.64 -10.93 -13.28
CA HIS A 176 26.65 -11.62 -14.08
C HIS A 176 26.65 -11.19 -15.56
N TYR A 177 25.46 -11.01 -16.15
CA TYR A 177 25.31 -10.69 -17.59
C TYR A 177 25.21 -9.20 -17.90
N HIS A 178 25.01 -8.32 -16.90
CA HIS A 178 25.06 -6.86 -17.05
C HIS A 178 26.29 -6.25 -16.32
N PRO A 179 27.51 -6.40 -16.86
CA PRO A 179 28.70 -5.73 -16.32
C PRO A 179 28.64 -4.18 -16.42
N GLY A 180 27.62 -3.61 -17.08
CA GLY A 180 27.48 -2.16 -17.32
C GLY A 180 26.51 -1.39 -16.41
N LEU A 181 25.91 -1.99 -15.36
CA LEU A 181 24.97 -1.28 -14.47
C LEU A 181 25.63 -0.61 -13.25
N TYR A 182 26.95 -0.72 -13.10
CA TYR A 182 27.74 0.01 -12.09
C TYR A 182 28.84 0.94 -12.68
N PRO A 183 28.60 1.84 -13.67
CA PRO A 183 29.63 2.80 -14.05
C PRO A 183 29.76 3.99 -13.07
N PHE A 184 28.87 4.13 -12.07
CA PHE A 184 28.75 5.39 -11.31
C PHE A 184 29.43 5.43 -9.93
N VAL A 185 30.47 4.61 -9.69
CA VAL A 185 31.38 4.86 -8.56
C VAL A 185 32.82 4.53 -8.97
N LYS A 186 33.43 5.38 -9.79
CA LYS A 186 34.89 5.58 -9.79
C LYS A 186 35.20 7.06 -9.98
N ALA A 187 35.78 7.61 -8.89
CA ALA A 187 36.63 8.80 -8.71
C ALA A 187 36.48 9.99 -9.67
#